data_AF-A0A5J4PM04-F1
#
_entry.id   AF-A0A5J4PM04-F1
#
_cell.length_a   1.000
_cell.length_b   1.000
_cell.length_c   1.000
_cell.angle_alpha   90.00
_cell.angle_beta   90.00
_cell.angle_gamma   90.00
#
_symmetry.space_group_name_H-M   'P 1'
#
loop_
_entity.id
_entity.type
_entity.pdbx_description
1 polymer ?
#
loop_
_entity_poly.entity_id
_entity_poly.type
_entity_poly.pdbx_seq_one_letter_code
_entity_poly.pdbx_strand_id
1 'polypeptide(L)'
;TLLLKGYSSYEKILEIATYLRDVTDNASHQGQNRAWVSEILTYKACAENDFNLTKKSFESMASTIVIVTTQGTEGIKVDGSFHQHHAQLYSGGYGLSIITYLSTFMELAEGSLFYQVFTPAKI
;
A
#
# COMPACT_ATOMS: atom_id res chain seq x y z
N THR A 1 12.26 9.52 6.20
CA THR A 1 13.19 9.74 5.07
C THR A 1 12.82 10.92 4.21
N LEU A 2 11.60 10.99 3.68
CA LEU A 2 11.22 12.04 2.70
C LEU A 2 11.27 13.46 3.25
N LEU A 3 10.93 13.69 4.52
CA LEU A 3 11.01 15.00 5.16
C LEU A 3 12.44 15.60 5.18
N LEU A 4 13.47 14.76 5.00
CA LEU A 4 14.86 15.20 4.95
C LEU A 4 15.36 15.47 3.52
N LYS A 5 14.56 15.17 2.47
CA LYS A 5 14.93 15.56 1.10
C LYS A 5 14.99 17.09 1.02
N GLY A 6 16.11 17.62 0.52
CA GLY A 6 16.38 19.06 0.51
C GLY A 6 17.14 19.58 1.73
N TYR A 7 17.23 18.78 2.81
CA TYR A 7 17.99 19.12 4.03
C TYR A 7 19.15 18.15 4.31
N SER A 8 19.27 17.08 3.52
CA SER A 8 20.37 16.11 3.56
C SER A 8 20.87 15.84 2.14
N SER A 9 22.09 15.29 2.01
CA SER A 9 22.62 14.89 0.71
C SER A 9 21.87 13.68 0.15
N TYR A 10 21.86 13.56 -1.18
CA TYR A 10 21.17 12.46 -1.84
C TYR A 10 21.75 11.10 -1.45
N GLU A 11 23.06 11.00 -1.28
CA GLU A 11 23.77 9.79 -0.86
C GLU A 11 23.32 9.30 0.52
N LYS A 12 23.14 10.22 1.48
CA LYS A 12 22.61 9.87 2.81
C LYS A 12 21.16 9.40 2.75
N ILE A 13 20.35 10.00 1.87
CA ILE A 13 18.97 9.54 1.65
C ILE A 13 18.95 8.13 1.05
N LEU A 14 19.84 7.84 0.10
CA LEU A 14 19.99 6.51 -0.48
C LEU A 14 20.49 5.48 0.54
N GLU A 15 21.44 5.84 1.39
CA GLU A 15 21.91 4.98 2.49
C GLU A 15 20.74 4.56 3.39
N ILE A 16 19.88 5.51 3.79
CA ILE A 16 18.68 5.20 4.58
C ILE A 16 17.70 4.32 3.78
N ALA A 17 17.54 4.55 2.47
CA ALA A 17 16.65 3.77 1.62
C ALA A 17 17.05 2.29 1.52
N THR A 18 18.31 1.95 1.78
CA THR A 18 18.78 0.55 1.81
C THR A 18 18.12 -0.28 2.92
N TYR A 19 17.67 0.36 4.01
CA TYR A 19 16.94 -0.31 5.10
C TYR A 19 15.47 -0.58 4.76
N LEU A 20 14.93 0.09 3.74
CA LEU A 20 13.58 -0.14 3.24
C LEU A 20 13.61 -1.26 2.19
N ARG A 21 12.80 -2.29 2.39
CA ARG A 21 12.75 -3.47 1.53
C ARG A 21 11.43 -3.52 0.78
N ASP A 22 11.53 -3.81 -0.51
CA ASP A 22 10.37 -4.24 -1.29
C ASP A 22 10.04 -5.69 -0.92
N VAL A 23 8.89 -5.88 -0.27
CA VAL A 23 8.32 -7.20 0.04
C VAL A 23 6.86 -7.29 -0.46
N THR A 24 6.55 -6.51 -1.49
CA THR A 24 5.23 -6.49 -2.13
C THR A 24 4.96 -7.75 -2.96
N ASP A 25 5.95 -8.61 -3.21
CA ASP A 25 5.72 -9.89 -3.91
C ASP A 25 5.38 -11.05 -2.95
N ASN A 26 5.41 -10.83 -1.63
CA ASN A 26 5.03 -11.87 -0.66
C ASN A 26 3.52 -12.10 -0.68
N ALA A 27 3.08 -13.27 -1.15
CA ALA A 27 1.66 -13.64 -1.25
C ALA A 27 0.92 -13.72 0.11
N SER A 28 1.65 -13.89 1.21
CA SER A 28 1.07 -13.92 2.56
C SER A 28 0.72 -12.53 3.08
N HIS A 29 1.24 -11.45 2.47
CA HIS A 29 0.83 -10.09 2.81
C HIS A 29 -0.50 -9.77 2.13
N GLN A 30 -1.60 -9.91 2.87
CA GLN A 30 -2.95 -9.58 2.42
C GLN A 30 -3.54 -8.49 3.33
N GLY A 31 -4.67 -7.92 2.94
CA GLY A 31 -5.36 -6.87 3.72
C GLY A 31 -4.41 -5.77 4.21
N GLN A 32 -4.37 -5.54 5.51
CA GLN A 32 -3.52 -4.48 6.09
C GLN A 32 -2.03 -4.71 5.86
N ASN A 33 -1.56 -5.97 5.89
CA ASN A 33 -0.14 -6.26 5.68
C ASN A 33 0.31 -5.81 4.29
N ARG A 34 -0.53 -5.97 3.28
CA ARG A 34 -0.30 -5.47 1.91
C ARG A 34 -0.19 -3.94 1.89
N ALA A 35 -1.08 -3.25 2.61
CA ALA A 35 -1.06 -1.79 2.69
C ALA A 35 0.24 -1.25 3.31
N TRP A 36 0.72 -1.84 4.41
CA TRP A 36 1.98 -1.44 5.04
C TRP A 36 3.19 -1.60 4.13
N VAL A 37 3.31 -2.74 3.45
CA VAL A 37 4.46 -2.97 2.57
C VAL A 37 4.42 -2.09 1.31
N SER A 38 3.21 -1.69 0.89
CA SER A 38 3.01 -0.68 -0.17
C SER A 38 3.50 0.70 0.28
N GLU A 39 3.22 1.11 1.52
CA GLU A 39 3.71 2.37 2.08
C GLU A 39 5.24 2.38 2.21
N ILE A 40 5.83 1.30 2.73
CA ILE A 40 7.29 1.14 2.82
C ILE A 40 7.94 1.27 1.44
N LEU A 41 7.36 0.61 0.42
CA LEU A 41 7.86 0.70 -0.94
C LEU A 41 7.73 2.12 -1.50
N THR A 42 6.66 2.85 -1.15
CA THR A 42 6.49 4.26 -1.55
C THR A 42 7.61 5.13 -0.98
N TYR A 43 7.94 4.98 0.31
CA TYR A 43 9.04 5.72 0.92
C TYR A 43 10.39 5.39 0.28
N LYS A 44 10.64 4.11 -0.04
CA LYS A 44 11.85 3.68 -0.76
C LYS A 44 11.92 4.32 -2.14
N ALA A 45 10.86 4.16 -2.93
CA ALA A 45 10.79 4.64 -4.30
C ALA A 45 10.98 6.15 -4.40
N CYS A 46 10.34 6.92 -3.51
CA CYS A 46 10.50 8.36 -3.47
C CYS A 46 11.89 8.80 -2.97
N ALA A 47 12.55 8.01 -2.11
CA ALA A 47 13.93 8.26 -1.68
C ALA A 47 14.92 8.00 -2.82
N GLU A 48 14.68 6.97 -3.63
CA GLU A 48 15.51 6.56 -4.77
C GLU A 48 15.17 7.29 -6.08
N ASN A 49 14.12 8.12 -6.07
CA ASN A 49 13.52 8.72 -7.27
C ASN A 49 13.15 7.69 -8.35
N ASP A 50 12.72 6.50 -7.93
CA ASP A 50 12.39 5.40 -8.83
C ASP A 50 10.89 5.41 -9.19
N PHE A 51 10.61 5.74 -10.45
CA PHE A 51 9.27 5.76 -10.99
C PHE A 51 8.61 4.38 -11.00
N ASN A 52 9.34 3.33 -11.34
CA ASN A 52 8.79 1.97 -11.44
C ASN A 52 8.44 1.41 -10.07
N LEU A 53 9.28 1.65 -9.06
CA LEU A 53 8.97 1.27 -7.69
C LEU A 53 7.80 2.09 -7.12
N THR A 54 7.68 3.35 -7.50
CA THR A 54 6.51 4.17 -7.12
C THR A 54 5.26 3.59 -7.77
N LYS A 55 5.28 3.31 -9.07
CA LYS A 55 4.15 2.67 -9.75
C LYS A 55 3.77 1.34 -9.09
N LYS A 56 4.75 0.49 -8.79
CA LYS A 56 4.54 -0.80 -8.11
C LYS A 56 3.90 -0.62 -6.74
N SER A 57 4.28 0.39 -5.97
CA SER A 57 3.70 0.63 -4.64
C SER A 57 2.21 1.00 -4.71
N PHE A 58 1.82 1.83 -5.67
CA PHE A 58 0.43 2.19 -5.90
C PHE A 58 -0.39 1.02 -6.45
N GLU A 59 0.17 0.22 -7.38
CA GLU A 59 -0.47 -1.02 -7.85
C GLU A 59 -0.67 -2.02 -6.70
N SER A 60 0.31 -2.14 -5.81
CA SER A 60 0.24 -3.01 -4.62
C SER A 60 -0.84 -2.54 -3.65
N MET A 61 -0.95 -1.24 -3.39
CA MET A 61 -2.04 -0.70 -2.57
C MET A 61 -3.40 -0.94 -3.21
N ALA A 62 -3.55 -0.63 -4.50
CA ALA A 62 -4.79 -0.82 -5.24
C ALA A 62 -5.19 -2.30 -5.40
N SER A 63 -4.28 -3.25 -5.16
CA SER A 63 -4.61 -4.68 -5.12
C SER A 63 -5.40 -5.08 -3.87
N THR A 64 -5.39 -4.25 -2.82
CA THR A 64 -6.19 -4.48 -1.60
C THR A 64 -7.68 -4.22 -1.80
N ILE A 65 -8.02 -3.46 -2.84
CA ILE A 65 -9.40 -3.13 -3.18
C ILE A 65 -9.98 -4.25 -4.05
N VAL A 66 -10.32 -5.36 -3.41
CA VAL A 66 -10.89 -6.54 -4.05
C VAL A 66 -11.88 -7.21 -3.12
N ILE A 67 -13.01 -7.65 -3.67
CA ILE A 67 -13.94 -8.53 -2.97
C ILE A 67 -13.37 -9.94 -2.95
N VAL A 68 -13.07 -10.42 -1.76
CA VAL A 68 -12.47 -11.74 -1.51
C VAL A 68 -13.59 -12.76 -1.29
N THR A 69 -13.75 -13.66 -2.27
CA THR A 69 -14.80 -14.70 -2.25
C THR A 69 -14.45 -15.93 -1.42
N THR A 70 -13.15 -16.18 -1.21
CA THR A 70 -12.66 -17.33 -0.44
C THR A 70 -12.70 -17.02 1.07
N GLN A 71 -13.33 -17.91 1.84
CA GLN A 71 -13.31 -17.85 3.30
C GLN A 71 -11.92 -18.19 3.84
N GLY A 72 -11.53 -17.53 4.93
CA GLY A 72 -10.19 -17.68 5.52
C GLY A 72 -9.09 -16.83 4.86
N THR A 73 -9.28 -16.34 3.63
CA THR A 73 -8.42 -15.32 3.01
C THR A 73 -8.69 -13.95 3.65
N GLU A 74 -7.69 -13.07 3.77
CA GLU A 74 -7.87 -11.74 4.38
C GLU A 74 -8.44 -10.73 3.38
N GLY A 75 -9.18 -9.73 3.83
CA GLY A 75 -9.72 -8.64 3.01
C GLY A 75 -11.23 -8.43 3.12
N ILE A 76 -11.77 -7.62 2.20
CA ILE A 76 -13.19 -7.26 2.11
C ILE A 76 -13.99 -8.45 1.59
N LYS A 77 -15.12 -8.75 2.23
CA LYS A 77 -16.01 -9.86 1.87
C LYS A 77 -17.23 -9.39 1.08
N VAL A 78 -17.90 -10.35 0.44
CA VAL A 78 -19.10 -10.10 -0.37
C VAL A 78 -20.26 -9.51 0.43
N ASP A 79 -20.30 -9.76 1.74
CA ASP A 79 -21.29 -9.20 2.67
C ASP A 79 -20.85 -7.86 3.29
N GLY A 80 -19.72 -7.31 2.85
CA GLY A 80 -19.15 -6.06 3.37
C GLY A 80 -18.37 -6.20 4.68
N SER A 81 -18.25 -7.41 5.25
CA SER A 81 -17.36 -7.63 6.38
C SER A 81 -15.88 -7.54 5.96
N PHE A 82 -14.99 -7.25 6.91
CA PHE A 82 -13.55 -7.26 6.67
C PHE A 82 -12.88 -8.27 7.60
N HIS A 83 -12.10 -9.18 7.01
CA HIS A 83 -11.38 -10.22 7.74
C HIS A 83 -9.87 -9.97 7.72
N GLN A 84 -9.21 -10.15 8.86
CA GLN A 84 -7.74 -10.09 8.98
C GLN A 84 -7.29 -11.09 10.04
N HIS A 85 -6.07 -11.62 9.93
CA HIS A 85 -5.59 -12.79 10.67
C HIS A 85 -6.44 -14.03 10.38
N HIS A 86 -6.61 -14.34 9.10
CA HIS A 86 -7.52 -15.36 8.57
C HIS A 86 -8.99 -14.94 8.65
N ALA A 87 -9.90 -15.79 9.15
CA ALA A 87 -11.34 -15.55 9.16
C ALA A 87 -11.83 -14.66 10.32
N GLN A 88 -10.93 -13.96 11.02
CA GLN A 88 -11.32 -13.09 12.13
C GLN A 88 -11.93 -11.79 11.60
N LEU A 89 -13.17 -11.50 12.01
CA LEU A 89 -13.83 -10.23 11.75
C LEU A 89 -13.05 -9.09 12.42
N TYR A 90 -12.59 -8.13 11.62
CA TYR A 90 -11.68 -7.06 12.08
C TYR A 90 -11.98 -5.69 11.46
N SER A 91 -13.25 -5.43 11.12
CA SER A 91 -13.67 -4.18 10.46
C SER A 91 -13.26 -2.92 11.22
N GLY A 92 -13.42 -2.88 12.55
CA GLY A 92 -13.08 -1.70 13.35
C GLY A 92 -11.59 -1.50 13.64
N GLY A 93 -10.75 -2.50 13.36
CA GLY A 93 -9.30 -2.41 13.54
C GLY A 93 -8.61 -2.30 12.19
N TYR A 94 -8.16 -3.43 11.67
CA TYR A 94 -7.46 -3.45 10.38
C TYR A 94 -8.33 -3.03 9.20
N GLY A 95 -9.64 -3.25 9.25
CA GLY A 95 -10.56 -2.70 8.25
C GLY A 95 -10.57 -1.16 8.23
N LEU A 96 -10.60 -0.52 9.41
CA LEU A 96 -10.51 0.94 9.49
C LEU A 96 -9.14 1.46 9.07
N SER A 97 -8.07 0.78 9.48
CA SER A 97 -6.71 1.12 9.10
C SER A 97 -6.52 1.07 7.58
N ILE A 98 -6.95 0.01 6.91
CA ILE A 98 -6.72 -0.12 5.46
C ILE A 98 -7.45 0.96 4.67
N ILE A 99 -8.64 1.37 5.09
CA ILE A 99 -9.38 2.49 4.48
C ILE A 99 -8.60 3.81 4.61
N THR A 100 -7.95 4.05 5.75
CA THR A 100 -7.12 5.24 5.96
C THR A 100 -5.91 5.26 5.01
N TYR A 101 -5.27 4.11 4.78
CA TYR A 101 -4.16 4.00 3.84
C TYR A 101 -4.64 4.17 2.39
N LEU A 102 -5.77 3.56 2.04
CA LEU A 102 -6.37 3.66 0.72
C LEU A 102 -6.74 5.09 0.38
N SER A 103 -7.43 5.81 1.27
CA SER A 103 -7.80 7.20 1.05
C SER A 103 -6.56 8.08 0.87
N THR A 104 -5.53 7.87 1.68
CA THR A 104 -4.26 8.60 1.57
C THR A 104 -3.57 8.35 0.23
N PHE A 105 -3.53 7.09 -0.23
CA PHE A 105 -2.93 6.77 -1.52
C PHE A 105 -3.73 7.32 -2.70
N MET A 106 -5.06 7.30 -2.64
CA MET A 106 -5.90 7.91 -3.66
C MET A 106 -5.67 9.42 -3.74
N GLU A 107 -5.60 10.09 -2.59
CA GLU A 107 -5.28 11.52 -2.51
C GLU A 107 -3.89 11.84 -3.06
N LEU A 108 -2.86 11.05 -2.70
CA LEU A 108 -1.50 11.20 -3.23
C LEU A 108 -1.40 10.92 -4.73
N ALA A 109 -2.26 10.03 -5.25
CA ALA A 109 -2.27 9.69 -6.66
C ALA A 109 -2.92 10.78 -7.52
N GLU A 110 -3.79 11.59 -6.95
CA GLU A 110 -4.59 12.58 -7.67
C GLU A 110 -3.70 13.56 -8.46
N GLY A 111 -4.06 13.81 -9.72
CA GLY A 111 -3.26 14.65 -10.61
C GLY A 111 -1.93 14.04 -11.09
N SER A 112 -1.64 12.78 -10.74
CA SER A 112 -0.44 12.05 -11.20
C SER A 112 -0.78 10.89 -12.13
N LEU A 113 0.23 10.29 -12.76
CA LEU A 113 0.08 9.07 -13.55
C LEU A 113 -0.35 7.85 -12.72
N PHE A 114 -0.17 7.90 -11.39
CA PHE A 114 -0.50 6.78 -10.51
C PHE A 114 -2.00 6.64 -10.23
N TYR A 115 -2.81 7.67 -10.49
CA TYR A 115 -4.27 7.60 -10.30
C TYR A 115 -4.93 6.47 -11.13
N GLN A 116 -4.33 6.10 -12.26
CA GLN A 116 -4.87 5.11 -13.20
C GLN A 116 -5.09 3.72 -12.59
N VAL A 117 -4.46 3.39 -11.45
CA VAL A 117 -4.62 2.09 -10.79
C VAL A 117 -5.87 2.01 -9.91
N PHE A 118 -6.45 3.16 -9.55
CA PHE A 118 -7.67 3.29 -8.75
C PHE A 118 -8.89 3.49 -9.65
N THR A 119 -9.20 2.45 -10.42
CA THR A 119 -10.31 2.48 -11.38
C THR A 119 -11.67 2.40 -10.69
N PRO A 120 -12.76 2.94 -11.29
CA PRO A 120 -14.13 2.74 -10.80
C PRO A 120 -14.54 1.26 -10.66
N ALA A 121 -13.92 0.33 -11.39
CA ALA A 121 -14.18 -1.10 -11.22
C ALA A 121 -13.69 -1.66 -9.88
N LYS A 122 -12.85 -0.90 -9.15
CA LYS A 122 -12.33 -1.24 -7.84
C LYS A 122 -13.04 -0.48 -6.71
N ILE A 123 -13.66 0.66 -6.97
CA ILE A 123 -14.31 1.52 -5.97
C ILE A 123 -15.82 1.26 -5.96
#